data_AF-A0A2E1GR09-F1
#
_entry.id   AF-A0A2E1GR09-F1
#
_cell.length_a   1.000
_cell.length_b   1.000
_cell.length_c   1.000
_cell.angle_alpha   90.00
_cell.angle_beta   90.00
_cell.angle_gamma   90.00
#
_symmetry.space_group_name_H-M   'P 1'
#
loop_
_entity.id
_entity.type
_entity.pdbx_description
1 polymer ?
#
loop_
_entity_poly.entity_id
_entity_poly.type
_entity_poly.pdbx_seq_one_letter_code
_entity_poly.pdbx_strand_id
1 'polypeptide(L)'
;MGMKFLKKIILSFSLIVFSANCQYDSISFINHKVKKKETLFSLSKKYNLSVNDIKKYNPVLNNTILKKKMELRIPVFYISDKKIDSLKYHIHSVKVNETLWSISKKYNIEIDSLNYYNPELLKYNLRQGSKIKLPISYVKKLINDEFNEEIQIYSLKDSVKQKKEIKIGLFLPFKTNQFDFDSIIKIKEDLKKRNLKTISLDFCFGVILAYKEASKLGINCEVEFFDTKNDISHLNKIIKKVKPNKFDAIIGPLIPKNFNYLSSLGYFRDTPLIAPLSTKPVKFVKNVYQSVTSKEFLRKKMYKYLDKIIDSTKNTLIIADTLNREIEKELNLRFPYSKIIRPEAEGYMSTELVDSLITDSLPNKIIFESENLALISNVTSLLNSISSEEREIHLITTKREKVYDNFNISRKHLGNINFTYADGSATFENENTINFERKYLDTFNKLPTFESLRAYDLTLDIILRLAYSKKIFFKKNNLTKYLKNSFDYKKIDKSGYSNEAFYLLMHDGYSVKEINKSEFLSK
;
A
#
# COMPACT_ATOMS: atom_id res chain seq x y z
N MET A 1 -30.11 -11.09 9.82
CA MET A 1 -29.27 -10.92 11.04
C MET A 1 -28.04 -10.05 10.76
N GLY A 2 -27.31 -10.25 9.65
CA GLY A 2 -26.15 -9.43 9.25
C GLY A 2 -26.41 -7.92 9.10
N MET A 3 -27.48 -7.50 8.42
CA MET A 3 -27.84 -6.06 8.32
C MET A 3 -28.28 -5.43 9.65
N LYS A 4 -28.92 -6.18 10.56
CA LYS A 4 -29.23 -5.69 11.93
C LYS A 4 -27.96 -5.60 12.78
N PHE A 5 -27.01 -6.52 12.61
CA PHE A 5 -25.68 -6.49 13.23
C PHE A 5 -24.84 -5.31 12.74
N LEU A 6 -24.78 -5.09 11.42
CA LEU A 6 -24.10 -3.94 10.82
C LEU A 6 -24.78 -2.62 11.15
N LYS A 7 -26.10 -2.55 11.11
CA LYS A 7 -26.83 -1.37 11.60
C LYS A 7 -26.58 -1.16 13.09
N LYS A 8 -26.54 -2.20 13.94
CA LYS A 8 -26.21 -2.05 15.38
C LYS A 8 -24.76 -1.67 15.64
N ILE A 9 -23.80 -2.16 14.84
CA ILE A 9 -22.39 -1.75 14.95
C ILE A 9 -22.22 -0.32 14.43
N ILE A 10 -22.76 0.00 13.26
CA ILE A 10 -22.74 1.35 12.71
C ILE A 10 -23.52 2.30 13.63
N LEU A 11 -24.66 1.88 14.20
CA LEU A 11 -25.37 2.65 15.23
C LEU A 11 -24.61 2.69 16.55
N SER A 12 -23.87 1.67 16.98
CA SER A 12 -23.07 1.77 18.21
C SER A 12 -21.88 2.68 17.99
N PHE A 13 -21.28 2.67 16.78
CA PHE A 13 -20.29 3.64 16.35
C PHE A 13 -20.91 5.03 16.17
N SER A 14 -22.21 5.15 15.83
CA SER A 14 -22.94 6.42 15.70
C SER A 14 -23.71 6.88 16.95
N LEU A 15 -23.89 6.05 17.98
CA LEU A 15 -24.45 6.41 19.29
C LEU A 15 -23.33 6.87 20.22
N ILE A 16 -22.08 6.48 19.94
CA ILE A 16 -20.90 7.19 20.43
C ILE A 16 -20.84 8.62 19.81
N VAL A 17 -21.61 8.90 18.75
CA VAL A 17 -21.59 10.15 17.97
C VAL A 17 -22.62 11.21 18.43
N PHE A 18 -23.32 11.05 19.56
CA PHE A 18 -24.21 12.11 20.08
C PHE A 18 -23.89 12.65 21.48
N SER A 19 -22.67 12.40 21.97
CA SER A 19 -22.14 13.13 23.14
C SER A 19 -20.63 13.29 23.01
N ALA A 20 -20.19 14.09 22.05
CA ALA A 20 -18.86 14.69 22.07
C ALA A 20 -18.94 16.02 21.33
N ASN A 21 -19.45 17.04 22.04
CA ASN A 21 -19.11 18.41 21.71
C ASN A 21 -17.58 18.51 21.68
N CYS A 22 -17.04 19.05 20.59
CA CYS A 22 -15.62 19.25 20.39
C CYS A 22 -15.12 20.31 21.37
N GLN A 23 -14.44 19.85 22.42
CA GLN A 23 -13.63 20.65 23.35
C GLN A 23 -12.36 19.83 23.61
N TYR A 24 -11.20 20.31 23.13
CA TYR A 24 -9.92 19.65 23.35
C TYR A 24 -9.43 19.89 24.77
N ASP A 25 -9.75 18.98 25.69
CA ASP A 25 -9.22 18.98 27.05
C ASP A 25 -8.63 17.60 27.41
N SER A 26 -7.34 17.40 27.10
CA SER A 26 -6.37 16.65 27.92
C SER A 26 -5.02 16.44 27.21
N ILE A 27 -3.97 17.09 27.73
CA ILE A 27 -2.56 16.77 27.46
C ILE A 27 -2.09 15.80 28.55
N SER A 28 -1.50 14.67 28.19
CA SER A 28 -0.81 13.79 29.16
C SER A 28 0.71 13.85 28.97
N PHE A 29 1.48 13.55 30.01
CA PHE A 29 2.94 13.64 29.99
C PHE A 29 3.59 12.32 30.37
N ILE A 30 4.68 11.97 29.68
CA ILE A 30 5.59 10.89 30.03
C ILE A 30 6.85 11.50 30.64
N ASN A 31 7.23 11.08 31.85
CA ASN A 31 8.50 11.50 32.45
C ASN A 31 9.65 10.67 31.89
N HIS A 32 10.63 11.33 31.29
CA HIS A 32 11.77 10.70 30.66
C HIS A 32 13.09 11.16 31.29
N LYS A 33 13.90 10.22 31.79
CA LYS A 33 15.22 10.49 32.36
C LYS A 33 16.33 10.31 31.33
N VAL A 34 17.03 11.39 31.02
CA VAL A 34 18.02 11.47 29.93
C VAL A 34 19.22 10.53 30.19
N LYS A 35 19.49 9.64 29.24
CA LYS A 35 20.61 8.67 29.23
C LYS A 35 21.87 9.28 28.60
N LYS A 36 23.00 8.57 28.74
CA LYS A 36 24.29 9.01 28.16
C LYS A 36 24.17 9.05 26.63
N LYS A 37 24.64 10.15 26.00
CA LYS A 37 24.57 10.43 24.55
C LYS A 37 23.16 10.69 23.98
N GLU A 38 22.11 10.74 24.79
CA GLU A 38 20.81 11.23 24.29
C GLU A 38 20.86 12.74 24.06
N THR A 39 20.36 13.16 22.91
CA THR A 39 20.17 14.56 22.52
C THR A 39 18.68 14.86 22.42
N LEU A 40 18.31 16.14 22.42
CA LEU A 40 16.90 16.50 22.17
C LEU A 40 16.41 15.95 20.83
N PHE A 41 17.29 15.85 19.83
CA PHE A 41 17.00 15.26 18.54
C PHE A 41 16.74 13.75 18.61
N SER A 42 17.49 12.98 19.41
CA SER A 42 17.22 11.54 19.56
C SER A 42 15.91 11.29 20.34
N LEU A 43 15.58 12.15 21.30
CA LEU A 43 14.35 12.04 22.08
C LEU A 43 13.10 12.43 21.29
N SER A 44 13.20 13.44 20.42
CA SER A 44 12.12 13.85 19.52
C SER A 44 11.72 12.72 18.57
N LYS A 45 12.69 11.96 18.04
CA LYS A 45 12.44 10.77 17.22
C LYS A 45 11.81 9.62 18.00
N LYS A 46 12.26 9.36 19.23
CA LYS A 46 11.76 8.26 20.08
C LYS A 46 10.28 8.41 20.43
N TYR A 47 9.84 9.63 20.72
CA TYR A 47 8.46 9.91 21.15
C TYR A 47 7.57 10.47 20.04
N ASN A 48 8.11 10.59 18.81
CA ASN A 48 7.44 11.17 17.65
C ASN A 48 6.92 12.61 17.88
N LEU A 49 7.76 13.46 18.46
CA LEU A 49 7.49 14.87 18.77
C LEU A 49 8.54 15.76 18.10
N SER A 50 8.31 17.08 18.02
CA SER A 50 9.40 18.00 17.67
C SER A 50 10.29 18.31 18.88
N VAL A 51 11.54 18.73 18.63
CA VAL A 51 12.44 19.21 19.70
C VAL A 51 11.83 20.40 20.44
N ASN A 52 11.13 21.27 19.72
CA ASN A 52 10.51 22.46 20.30
C ASN A 52 9.30 22.10 21.16
N ASP A 53 8.52 21.08 20.80
CA ASP A 53 7.44 20.58 21.66
C ASP A 53 8.01 20.01 22.96
N ILE A 54 9.14 19.30 22.91
CA ILE A 54 9.83 18.84 24.11
C ILE A 54 10.32 20.05 24.94
N LYS A 55 10.93 21.06 24.33
CA LYS A 55 11.40 22.27 25.06
C LYS A 55 10.26 23.10 25.65
N LYS A 56 9.12 23.19 24.97
CA LYS A 56 7.94 23.96 25.37
C LYS A 56 7.41 23.54 26.74
N TYR A 57 7.47 22.25 27.06
CA TYR A 57 7.05 21.71 28.36
C TYR A 57 8.23 21.43 29.31
N ASN A 58 9.45 21.87 28.94
CA ASN A 58 10.69 21.75 29.71
C ASN A 58 11.53 23.04 29.59
N PRO A 59 11.04 24.20 30.08
CA PRO A 59 11.63 25.52 29.83
C PRO A 59 13.07 25.70 30.33
N VAL A 60 13.53 24.85 31.27
CA VAL A 60 14.93 24.79 31.72
C VAL A 60 15.93 24.62 30.55
N LEU A 61 15.50 23.97 29.46
CA LEU A 61 16.29 23.71 28.26
C LEU A 61 16.45 24.94 27.32
N ASN A 62 15.87 26.09 27.67
CA ASN A 62 16.04 27.33 26.91
C ASN A 62 17.39 28.00 27.21
N ASN A 63 17.84 27.91 28.45
CA ASN A 63 19.07 28.56 28.92
C ASN A 63 20.17 27.55 29.25
N THR A 64 19.92 26.24 29.07
CA THR A 64 20.88 25.18 29.37
C THR A 64 20.87 24.09 28.30
N ILE A 65 22.04 23.48 28.08
CA ILE A 65 22.19 22.32 27.20
C ILE A 65 21.71 21.07 27.96
N LEU A 66 21.08 20.14 27.24
CA LEU A 66 20.58 18.87 27.79
C LEU A 66 21.71 18.06 28.44
N LYS A 67 21.56 17.70 29.73
CA LYS A 67 22.55 16.93 30.50
C LYS A 67 22.01 15.55 30.88
N LYS A 68 22.91 14.57 31.01
CA LYS A 68 22.59 13.22 31.51
C LYS A 68 21.90 13.29 32.88
N LYS A 69 20.95 12.39 33.12
CA LYS A 69 20.09 12.28 34.32
C LYS A 69 19.04 13.37 34.49
N MET A 70 18.98 14.37 33.60
CA MET A 70 17.91 15.37 33.59
C MET A 70 16.57 14.70 33.31
N GLU A 71 15.50 15.14 33.97
CA GLU A 71 14.16 14.59 33.81
C GLU A 71 13.31 15.54 32.97
N LEU A 72 12.72 15.01 31.90
CA LEU A 72 11.92 15.76 30.93
C LEU A 72 10.47 15.30 30.96
N ARG A 73 9.54 16.25 30.94
CA ARG A 73 8.10 16.04 30.74
C ARG A 73 7.80 16.00 29.24
N ILE A 74 7.55 14.80 28.71
CA ILE A 74 7.33 14.58 27.28
C ILE A 74 5.82 14.61 26.99
N PRO A 75 5.30 15.61 26.25
CA PRO A 75 3.87 15.73 25.99
C PRO A 75 3.38 14.67 25.01
N VAL A 76 2.21 14.09 25.29
CA VAL A 76 1.49 13.22 24.36
C VAL A 76 0.32 14.03 23.81
N PHE A 77 0.44 14.48 22.55
CA PHE A 77 -0.60 15.21 21.85
C PHE A 77 -1.47 14.23 21.05
N TYR A 78 -2.77 14.27 21.27
CA TYR A 78 -3.74 13.72 20.34
C TYR A 78 -3.93 14.76 19.24
N ILE A 79 -3.60 14.38 18.00
CA ILE A 79 -3.29 15.31 16.90
C ILE A 79 -4.55 16.05 16.41
N SER A 80 -4.46 17.38 16.38
CA SER A 80 -5.12 18.22 15.38
C SER A 80 -4.06 18.93 14.51
N ASP A 81 -4.19 18.69 13.21
CA ASP A 81 -3.69 19.38 11.99
C ASP A 81 -2.20 19.81 11.81
N LYS A 82 -1.59 19.29 10.73
CA LYS A 82 -0.28 19.66 10.16
C LYS A 82 -0.43 20.39 8.81
N LYS A 83 0.31 21.48 8.62
CA LYS A 83 0.82 21.96 7.32
C LYS A 83 2.01 21.09 6.87
N ILE A 84 2.03 20.70 5.60
CA ILE A 84 3.07 19.89 4.93
C ILE A 84 3.95 20.85 4.12
N ASP A 85 5.25 20.88 4.36
CA ASP A 85 6.20 21.58 3.49
C ASP A 85 7.42 20.66 3.21
N SER A 86 7.48 20.16 1.98
CA SER A 86 8.69 19.61 1.34
C SER A 86 8.43 19.38 -0.15
N LEU A 87 8.07 20.43 -0.89
CA LEU A 87 7.98 20.38 -2.34
C LEU A 87 9.32 20.81 -2.95
N LYS A 88 9.96 19.91 -3.70
CA LYS A 88 11.08 20.29 -4.58
C LYS A 88 10.54 21.06 -5.78
N TYR A 89 11.23 22.13 -6.19
CA TYR A 89 10.83 23.02 -7.28
C TYR A 89 11.77 22.91 -8.49
N HIS A 90 11.21 22.99 -9.68
CA HIS A 90 11.92 23.30 -10.92
C HIS A 90 11.93 24.81 -11.12
N ILE A 91 13.01 25.37 -11.64
CA ILE A 91 13.15 26.81 -11.85
C ILE A 91 13.00 27.09 -13.35
N HIS A 92 11.93 27.81 -13.71
CA HIS A 92 11.70 28.29 -15.07
C HIS A 92 12.19 29.73 -15.22
N SER A 93 12.98 29.99 -16.27
CA SER A 93 13.43 31.35 -16.62
C SER A 93 12.45 31.96 -17.61
N VAL A 94 11.83 33.08 -17.22
CA VAL A 94 10.81 33.78 -18.01
C VAL A 94 11.41 34.31 -19.32
N LYS A 95 10.87 33.86 -20.45
CA LYS A 95 11.28 34.29 -21.80
C LYS A 95 10.62 35.62 -22.19
N VAL A 96 11.12 36.22 -23.27
CA VAL A 96 10.52 37.42 -23.88
C VAL A 96 9.03 37.17 -24.13
N ASN A 97 8.18 38.10 -23.70
CA ASN A 97 6.71 38.06 -23.85
C ASN A 97 5.96 36.92 -23.11
N GLU A 98 6.59 36.17 -22.20
CA GLU A 98 5.87 35.24 -21.33
C GLU A 98 5.16 36.00 -20.18
N THR A 99 3.88 35.73 -19.99
CA THR A 99 3.06 36.18 -18.85
C THR A 99 2.78 35.04 -17.87
N LEU A 100 2.42 35.34 -16.61
CA LEU A 100 1.99 34.32 -15.64
C LEU A 100 0.87 33.42 -16.18
N TRP A 101 -0.04 33.99 -16.97
CA TRP A 101 -1.10 33.23 -17.63
C TRP A 101 -0.56 32.28 -18.69
N SER A 102 0.37 32.72 -19.55
CA SER A 102 0.99 31.86 -20.57
C SER A 102 1.82 30.73 -19.96
N ILE A 103 2.47 30.98 -18.82
CA ILE A 103 3.25 29.99 -18.05
C ILE A 103 2.31 29.01 -17.35
N SER A 104 1.25 29.51 -16.70
CA SER A 104 0.17 28.71 -16.12
C SER A 104 -0.42 27.73 -17.14
N LYS A 105 -0.67 28.20 -18.37
CA LYS A 105 -1.17 27.35 -19.46
C LYS A 105 -0.13 26.34 -19.93
N LYS A 106 1.12 26.75 -20.11
CA LYS A 106 2.22 25.88 -20.54
C LYS A 106 2.48 24.73 -19.57
N TYR A 107 2.42 24.99 -18.27
CA TYR A 107 2.68 24.00 -17.23
C TYR A 107 1.43 23.32 -16.67
N ASN A 108 0.24 23.75 -17.13
CA ASN A 108 -1.06 23.35 -16.59
C ASN A 108 -1.13 23.48 -15.05
N ILE A 109 -0.71 24.65 -14.55
CA ILE A 109 -0.69 25.00 -13.12
C ILE A 109 -1.64 26.18 -12.92
N GLU A 110 -2.49 26.13 -11.89
CA GLU A 110 -3.36 27.26 -11.55
C GLU A 110 -2.55 28.50 -11.15
N ILE A 111 -3.03 29.69 -11.52
CA ILE A 111 -2.33 30.96 -11.24
C ILE A 111 -2.15 31.17 -9.73
N ASP A 112 -3.15 30.80 -8.92
CA ASP A 112 -3.06 30.90 -7.47
C ASP A 112 -1.99 29.96 -6.88
N SER A 113 -1.80 28.80 -7.50
CA SER A 113 -0.71 27.89 -7.14
C SER A 113 0.66 28.48 -7.53
N LEU A 114 0.78 29.13 -8.70
CA LEU A 114 2.02 29.83 -9.06
C LEU A 114 2.34 30.97 -8.09
N ASN A 115 1.34 31.74 -7.69
CA ASN A 115 1.48 32.83 -6.72
C ASN A 115 1.83 32.30 -5.32
N TYR A 116 1.28 31.15 -4.94
CA TYR A 116 1.59 30.48 -3.68
C TYR A 116 3.08 30.08 -3.57
N TYR A 117 3.67 29.59 -4.65
CA TYR A 117 5.09 29.19 -4.68
C TYR A 117 6.06 30.35 -4.97
N ASN A 118 5.54 31.49 -5.45
CA ASN A 118 6.30 32.68 -5.79
C ASN A 118 5.62 33.93 -5.20
N PRO A 119 5.42 34.01 -3.87
CA PRO A 119 4.66 35.08 -3.23
C PRO A 119 5.27 36.48 -3.46
N GLU A 120 6.55 36.55 -3.81
CA GLU A 120 7.23 37.78 -4.22
C GLU A 120 6.64 38.43 -5.48
N LEU A 121 5.99 37.65 -6.36
CA LEU A 121 5.34 38.15 -7.58
C LEU A 121 4.06 38.94 -7.30
N LEU A 122 3.50 38.82 -6.09
CA LEU A 122 2.37 39.63 -5.64
C LEU A 122 2.77 41.07 -5.32
N LYS A 123 4.09 41.33 -5.13
CA LYS A 123 4.65 42.66 -4.87
C LYS A 123 5.37 43.25 -6.08
N TYR A 124 5.92 42.40 -6.94
CA TYR A 124 6.68 42.80 -8.13
C TYR A 124 6.12 42.08 -9.37
N ASN A 125 5.65 42.85 -10.36
CA ASN A 125 5.18 42.28 -11.64
C ASN A 125 6.26 41.41 -12.31
N LEU A 126 5.84 40.34 -13.01
CA LEU A 126 6.72 39.40 -13.70
C LEU A 126 7.58 40.13 -14.77
N ARG A 127 8.90 40.03 -14.68
CA ARG A 127 9.84 40.65 -15.65
C ARG A 127 10.55 39.57 -16.47
N GLN A 128 10.99 39.95 -17.67
CA GLN A 128 11.81 39.08 -18.51
C GLN A 128 13.10 38.67 -17.77
N GLY A 129 13.48 37.40 -17.88
CA GLY A 129 14.66 36.85 -17.20
C GLY A 129 14.46 36.52 -15.71
N SER A 130 13.29 36.82 -15.14
CA SER A 130 12.94 36.37 -13.79
C SER A 130 12.91 34.85 -13.70
N LYS A 131 13.36 34.32 -12.56
CA LYS A 131 13.32 32.90 -12.24
C LYS A 131 12.08 32.63 -11.39
N ILE A 132 11.22 31.72 -11.84
CA ILE A 132 10.02 31.31 -11.11
C ILE A 132 10.11 29.85 -10.71
N LYS A 133 9.63 29.54 -9.51
CA LYS A 133 9.55 28.20 -8.94
C LYS A 133 8.27 27.52 -9.40
N LEU A 134 8.44 26.35 -10.00
CA LEU A 134 7.37 25.45 -10.44
C LEU A 134 7.46 24.15 -9.64
N PRO A 135 6.37 23.63 -9.06
CA PRO A 135 6.41 22.34 -8.38
C PRO A 135 6.79 21.22 -9.36
N ILE A 136 7.75 20.37 -8.97
CA ILE A 136 8.29 19.28 -9.83
C ILE A 136 7.23 18.27 -10.25
N SER A 137 6.14 18.13 -9.49
CA SER A 137 5.00 17.25 -9.82
C SER A 137 4.36 17.58 -11.17
N TYR A 138 4.29 18.85 -11.57
CA TYR A 138 3.70 19.28 -12.84
C TYR A 138 4.68 19.16 -14.01
N VAL A 139 5.96 19.44 -13.77
CA VAL A 139 7.02 19.32 -14.81
C VAL A 139 7.24 17.86 -15.20
N LYS A 140 7.18 16.93 -14.24
CA LYS A 140 7.24 15.48 -14.53
C LYS A 140 6.05 14.97 -15.36
N LYS A 141 4.89 15.61 -15.26
CA LYS A 141 3.70 15.23 -16.03
C LYS A 141 3.91 15.50 -17.53
N LEU A 142 4.49 16.66 -17.88
CA LEU A 142 4.74 17.06 -19.26
C LEU A 142 5.84 16.22 -19.94
N ILE A 143 6.92 15.90 -19.21
CA ILE A 143 8.00 15.05 -19.73
C ILE A 143 7.48 13.62 -20.04
N ASN A 144 6.47 13.16 -19.31
CA ASN A 144 5.86 11.84 -19.52
C ASN A 144 4.85 11.81 -20.69
N ASP A 145 4.34 12.96 -21.14
CA ASP A 145 3.37 13.06 -22.24
C ASP A 145 4.05 13.09 -23.62
N GLU A 146 5.34 13.47 -23.71
CA GLU A 146 6.10 13.51 -24.97
C GLU A 146 6.77 12.18 -25.36
N PHE A 147 6.89 11.22 -24.43
CA PHE A 147 7.55 9.94 -24.66
C PHE A 147 6.79 8.77 -24.04
N ASN A 148 5.73 8.28 -24.68
CA ASN A 148 5.20 6.93 -24.39
C ASN A 148 4.46 6.32 -25.60
N GLU A 149 5.02 5.23 -26.14
CA GLU A 149 4.21 4.15 -26.69
C GLU A 149 3.56 3.37 -25.51
N GLU A 150 2.31 2.96 -25.70
CA GLU A 150 1.25 2.98 -24.68
C GLU A 150 1.17 1.77 -23.72
N ILE A 151 1.15 2.04 -22.41
CA ILE A 151 0.31 1.30 -21.45
C ILE A 151 -0.79 2.26 -20.98
N GLN A 152 -1.94 2.26 -21.67
CA GLN A 152 -3.08 3.10 -21.27
C GLN A 152 -3.68 2.61 -19.94
N ILE A 153 -3.54 3.42 -18.88
CA ILE A 153 -4.26 3.23 -17.62
C ILE A 153 -5.69 3.74 -17.82
N TYR A 154 -6.68 2.84 -17.79
CA TYR A 154 -8.06 3.23 -18.06
C TYR A 154 -8.77 3.67 -16.78
N SER A 155 -9.22 4.93 -16.73
CA SER A 155 -10.08 5.43 -15.65
C SER A 155 -11.53 5.03 -15.94
N LEU A 156 -12.04 4.01 -15.24
CA LEU A 156 -13.44 3.62 -15.36
C LEU A 156 -14.39 4.68 -14.80
N LYS A 157 -13.93 5.55 -13.90
CA LYS A 157 -14.76 6.61 -13.29
C LYS A 157 -15.30 7.58 -14.35
N ASP A 158 -14.51 7.88 -15.37
CA ASP A 158 -14.83 8.88 -16.39
C ASP A 158 -15.68 8.29 -17.55
N SER A 159 -15.88 6.98 -17.55
CA SER A 159 -16.50 6.24 -18.66
C SER A 159 -17.85 5.61 -18.32
N VAL A 160 -18.41 5.88 -17.13
CA VAL A 160 -19.67 5.28 -16.68
C VAL A 160 -20.85 5.89 -17.45
N LYS A 161 -21.38 5.14 -18.43
CA LYS A 161 -22.49 5.57 -19.28
C LYS A 161 -23.88 5.12 -18.79
N GLN A 162 -23.96 4.09 -17.95
CA GLN A 162 -25.24 3.51 -17.50
C GLN A 162 -25.46 3.73 -16.00
N LYS A 163 -26.57 4.40 -15.65
CA LYS A 163 -27.15 4.40 -14.30
C LYS A 163 -27.92 3.09 -14.10
N LYS A 164 -27.22 2.02 -13.76
CA LYS A 164 -27.83 0.73 -13.40
C LYS A 164 -27.76 0.54 -11.88
N GLU A 165 -28.81 -0.04 -11.30
CA GLU A 165 -28.75 -0.62 -9.97
C GLU A 165 -27.84 -1.86 -9.98
N ILE A 166 -26.77 -1.83 -9.19
CA ILE A 166 -25.79 -2.91 -9.06
C ILE A 166 -25.98 -3.60 -7.72
N LYS A 167 -26.17 -4.92 -7.71
CA LYS A 167 -26.38 -5.71 -6.48
C LYS A 167 -25.16 -6.57 -6.18
N ILE A 168 -24.53 -6.36 -5.02
CA ILE A 168 -23.36 -7.10 -4.56
C ILE A 168 -23.70 -7.95 -3.34
N GLY A 169 -23.42 -9.25 -3.43
CA GLY A 169 -23.48 -10.16 -2.29
C GLY A 169 -22.11 -10.27 -1.61
N LEU A 170 -22.03 -9.96 -0.32
CA LEU A 170 -20.77 -9.94 0.42
C LEU A 170 -20.76 -11.01 1.53
N PHE A 171 -19.92 -12.02 1.37
CA PHE A 171 -19.86 -13.20 2.23
C PHE A 171 -18.63 -13.11 3.14
N LEU A 172 -18.83 -12.73 4.41
CA LEU A 172 -17.75 -12.47 5.37
C LEU A 172 -17.93 -13.29 6.66
N PRO A 173 -16.85 -13.81 7.28
CA PRO A 173 -16.94 -14.58 8.52
C PRO A 173 -16.95 -13.66 9.76
N PHE A 174 -18.00 -12.86 9.94
CA PHE A 174 -18.14 -11.98 11.10
C PHE A 174 -18.18 -12.75 12.44
N LYS A 175 -18.69 -13.99 12.44
CA LYS A 175 -18.91 -14.80 13.66
C LYS A 175 -19.66 -14.01 14.73
N THR A 176 -20.75 -13.38 14.30
CA THR A 176 -21.56 -12.44 15.10
C THR A 176 -22.07 -13.01 16.41
N ASN A 177 -22.28 -14.33 16.47
CA ASN A 177 -22.70 -15.06 17.66
C ASN A 177 -21.64 -15.17 18.76
N GLN A 178 -20.40 -14.75 18.48
CA GLN A 178 -19.30 -14.79 19.44
C GLN A 178 -19.00 -13.40 20.05
N PHE A 179 -19.87 -12.42 19.83
CA PHE A 179 -19.79 -11.11 20.51
C PHE A 179 -20.70 -11.12 21.73
N ASP A 180 -20.15 -10.74 22.87
CA ASP A 180 -20.91 -10.33 24.04
C ASP A 180 -21.31 -8.87 23.84
N PHE A 181 -22.51 -8.63 23.30
CA PHE A 181 -22.99 -7.27 23.01
C PHE A 181 -23.38 -6.49 24.26
N ASP A 182 -23.46 -7.15 25.41
CA ASP A 182 -23.86 -6.55 26.67
C ASP A 182 -22.65 -5.92 27.39
N SER A 183 -21.42 -6.17 26.91
CA SER A 183 -20.19 -5.61 27.46
C SER A 183 -19.35 -4.86 26.42
N ILE A 184 -19.40 -3.53 26.47
CA ILE A 184 -18.54 -2.64 25.63
C ILE A 184 -17.05 -2.93 25.86
N ILE A 185 -16.66 -3.28 27.09
CA ILE A 185 -15.25 -3.55 27.45
C ILE A 185 -14.75 -4.81 26.73
N LYS A 186 -15.50 -5.92 26.82
CA LYS A 186 -15.14 -7.17 26.12
C LYS A 186 -15.14 -7.00 24.61
N ILE A 187 -16.09 -6.25 24.05
CA ILE A 187 -16.11 -5.91 22.62
C ILE A 187 -14.83 -5.16 22.25
N LYS A 188 -14.44 -4.14 23.02
CA LYS A 188 -13.20 -3.38 22.78
C LYS A 188 -11.96 -4.29 22.83
N GLU A 189 -11.88 -5.23 23.76
CA GLU A 189 -10.79 -6.19 23.84
C GLU A 189 -10.75 -7.16 22.66
N ASP A 190 -11.90 -7.69 22.25
CA ASP A 190 -12.03 -8.57 21.09
C ASP A 190 -11.64 -7.86 19.78
N LEU A 191 -11.94 -6.56 19.68
CA LEU A 191 -11.60 -5.71 18.54
C LEU A 191 -10.12 -5.30 18.48
N LYS A 192 -9.38 -5.38 19.60
CA LYS A 192 -7.92 -5.14 19.63
C LYS A 192 -7.13 -6.29 18.99
N LYS A 193 -7.67 -7.51 19.02
CA LYS A 193 -6.99 -8.70 18.49
C LYS A 193 -7.14 -8.81 16.98
N ARG A 194 -6.06 -9.15 16.28
CA ARG A 194 -6.14 -9.50 14.85
C ARG A 194 -6.67 -10.91 14.70
N ASN A 195 -7.92 -11.04 14.27
CA ASN A 195 -8.60 -12.31 14.05
C ASN A 195 -9.57 -12.20 12.86
N LEU A 196 -10.22 -13.30 12.49
CA LEU A 196 -11.15 -13.31 11.35
C LEU A 196 -12.33 -12.34 11.52
N LYS A 197 -12.78 -12.08 12.75
CA LYS A 197 -13.87 -11.13 13.02
C LYS A 197 -13.41 -9.70 12.70
N THR A 198 -12.26 -9.29 13.22
CA THR A 198 -11.69 -7.94 13.00
C THR A 198 -11.27 -7.72 11.56
N ILE A 199 -10.72 -8.74 10.89
CA ILE A 199 -10.49 -8.72 9.43
C ILE A 199 -11.80 -8.51 8.65
N SER A 200 -12.88 -9.19 9.03
CA SER A 200 -14.18 -9.04 8.37
C SER A 200 -14.79 -7.65 8.57
N LEU A 201 -14.62 -7.08 9.76
CA LEU A 201 -15.07 -5.71 10.07
C LEU A 201 -14.27 -4.67 9.30
N ASP A 202 -12.94 -4.76 9.31
CA ASP A 202 -12.08 -3.84 8.54
C ASP A 202 -12.39 -3.93 7.03
N PHE A 203 -12.60 -5.13 6.50
CA PHE A 203 -13.03 -5.32 5.10
C PHE A 203 -14.38 -4.63 4.85
N CYS A 204 -15.33 -4.77 5.77
CA CYS A 204 -16.63 -4.11 5.66
C CYS A 204 -16.52 -2.58 5.64
N PHE A 205 -15.65 -1.98 6.45
CA PHE A 205 -15.45 -0.53 6.46
C PHE A 205 -14.94 -0.01 5.11
N GLY A 206 -14.02 -0.73 4.47
CA GLY A 206 -13.59 -0.43 3.11
C GLY A 206 -14.71 -0.50 2.08
N VAL A 207 -15.55 -1.55 2.14
CA VAL A 207 -16.73 -1.72 1.26
C VAL A 207 -17.70 -0.54 1.41
N ILE A 208 -17.98 -0.10 2.65
CA ILE A 208 -18.87 1.03 2.93
C ILE A 208 -18.35 2.31 2.27
N LEU A 209 -17.05 2.57 2.36
CA LEU A 209 -16.46 3.75 1.71
C LEU A 209 -16.48 3.65 0.18
N ALA A 210 -16.28 2.46 -0.38
CA ALA A 210 -16.35 2.23 -1.83
C ALA A 210 -17.77 2.45 -2.36
N TYR A 211 -18.76 1.94 -1.63
CA TYR A 211 -20.17 2.20 -1.89
C TYR A 211 -20.47 3.71 -1.90
N LYS A 212 -20.08 4.43 -0.84
CA LYS A 212 -20.26 5.89 -0.77
C LYS A 212 -19.60 6.61 -1.94
N GLU A 213 -18.43 6.15 -2.36
CA GLU A 213 -17.72 6.71 -3.52
C GLU A 213 -18.48 6.46 -4.83
N ALA A 214 -18.97 5.24 -5.05
CA ALA A 214 -19.79 4.92 -6.21
C ALA A 214 -21.11 5.72 -6.24
N SER A 215 -21.76 5.93 -5.09
CA SER A 215 -22.96 6.76 -5.00
C SER A 215 -22.71 8.21 -5.39
N LYS A 216 -21.55 8.78 -5.03
CA LYS A 216 -21.15 10.13 -5.47
C LYS A 216 -21.00 10.24 -6.99
N LEU A 217 -20.66 9.14 -7.66
CA LEU A 217 -20.61 9.05 -9.13
C LEU A 217 -21.99 8.78 -9.76
N GLY A 218 -23.07 8.82 -8.98
CA GLY A 218 -24.43 8.57 -9.46
C GLY A 218 -24.75 7.10 -9.75
N ILE A 219 -23.93 6.17 -9.25
CA ILE A 219 -24.14 4.73 -9.41
C ILE A 219 -25.00 4.23 -8.24
N ASN A 220 -26.18 3.71 -8.55
CA ASN A 220 -27.03 3.07 -7.54
C ASN A 220 -26.50 1.67 -7.24
N CYS A 221 -26.20 1.37 -5.98
CA CYS A 221 -25.62 0.10 -5.58
C CYS A 221 -26.31 -0.43 -4.31
N GLU A 222 -26.63 -1.71 -4.30
CA GLU A 222 -27.13 -2.42 -3.12
C GLU A 222 -26.07 -3.44 -2.69
N VAL A 223 -25.64 -3.39 -1.42
CA VAL A 223 -24.69 -4.35 -0.87
C VAL A 223 -25.35 -5.12 0.27
N GLU A 224 -25.45 -6.45 0.12
CA GLU A 224 -26.03 -7.33 1.13
C GLU A 224 -24.97 -8.20 1.79
N PHE A 225 -25.00 -8.25 3.12
CA PHE A 225 -23.98 -8.90 3.94
C PHE A 225 -24.45 -10.24 4.51
N PHE A 226 -23.63 -11.27 4.31
CA PHE A 226 -23.86 -12.62 4.79
C PHE A 226 -22.75 -13.05 5.76
N ASP A 227 -23.11 -13.30 7.01
CA ASP A 227 -22.18 -13.84 8.01
C ASP A 227 -21.96 -15.33 7.79
N THR A 228 -20.89 -15.69 7.09
CA THR A 228 -20.54 -17.09 6.83
C THR A 228 -20.11 -17.86 8.07
N LYS A 229 -19.77 -17.16 9.16
CA LYS A 229 -19.20 -17.70 10.41
C LYS A 229 -17.93 -18.55 10.22
N ASN A 230 -17.35 -18.54 9.04
CA ASN A 230 -16.35 -19.50 8.60
C ASN A 230 -16.78 -20.98 8.76
N ASP A 231 -18.06 -21.28 8.54
CA ASP A 231 -18.64 -22.61 8.71
C ASP A 231 -19.42 -23.05 7.46
N ILE A 232 -19.12 -24.25 6.94
CA ILE A 232 -19.71 -24.76 5.68
C ILE A 232 -21.19 -25.09 5.87
N SER A 233 -21.56 -25.71 6.99
CA SER A 233 -22.94 -26.07 7.29
C SER A 233 -23.83 -24.83 7.41
N HIS A 234 -23.33 -23.77 8.04
CA HIS A 234 -23.99 -22.48 8.13
C HIS A 234 -24.08 -21.78 6.77
N LEU A 235 -23.00 -21.82 5.98
CA LEU A 235 -22.98 -21.30 4.62
C LEU A 235 -24.06 -21.95 3.75
N ASN A 236 -24.26 -23.27 3.84
CA ASN A 236 -25.37 -23.96 3.17
C ASN A 236 -26.75 -23.43 3.60
N LYS A 237 -26.95 -23.17 4.89
CA LYS A 237 -28.20 -22.59 5.40
C LYS A 237 -28.45 -21.19 4.85
N ILE A 238 -27.40 -20.41 4.61
CA ILE A 238 -27.49 -19.10 3.97
C ILE A 238 -27.87 -19.24 2.50
N ILE A 239 -27.14 -20.07 1.74
CA ILE A 239 -27.35 -20.23 0.29
C ILE A 239 -28.77 -20.67 -0.03
N LYS A 240 -29.35 -21.60 0.76
CA LYS A 240 -30.74 -22.07 0.58
C LYS A 240 -31.80 -20.95 0.65
N LYS A 241 -31.46 -19.78 1.22
CA LYS A 241 -32.37 -18.63 1.36
C LYS A 241 -32.14 -17.53 0.32
N VAL A 242 -31.05 -17.61 -0.45
CA VAL A 242 -30.63 -16.58 -1.40
C VAL A 242 -30.91 -17.07 -2.80
N LYS A 243 -31.61 -16.29 -3.64
CA LYS A 243 -31.86 -16.67 -5.05
C LYS A 243 -30.56 -16.69 -5.86
N PRO A 244 -30.40 -17.58 -6.85
CA PRO A 244 -29.13 -17.76 -7.58
C PRO A 244 -28.72 -16.52 -8.40
N ASN A 245 -29.67 -15.82 -9.00
CA ASN A 245 -29.43 -14.64 -9.84
C ASN A 245 -29.68 -13.32 -9.10
N LYS A 246 -29.63 -13.32 -7.76
CA LYS A 246 -29.92 -12.13 -6.94
C LYS A 246 -28.88 -11.02 -7.12
N PHE A 247 -27.63 -11.38 -7.37
CA PHE A 247 -26.50 -10.46 -7.37
C PHE A 247 -25.84 -10.38 -8.74
N ASP A 248 -25.37 -9.18 -9.10
CA ASP A 248 -24.51 -8.96 -10.26
C ASP A 248 -23.06 -9.40 -9.99
N ALA A 249 -22.64 -9.46 -8.72
CA ALA A 249 -21.37 -10.03 -8.29
C ALA A 249 -21.40 -10.47 -6.82
N ILE A 250 -20.57 -11.45 -6.48
CA ILE A 250 -20.36 -11.93 -5.12
C ILE A 250 -18.90 -11.73 -4.73
N ILE A 251 -18.66 -11.06 -3.60
CA ILE A 251 -17.32 -10.89 -3.02
C ILE A 251 -17.21 -11.83 -1.81
N GLY A 252 -16.17 -12.67 -1.81
CA GLY A 252 -15.95 -13.70 -0.81
C GLY A 252 -16.68 -15.01 -1.10
N PRO A 253 -16.69 -16.00 -0.17
CA PRO A 253 -16.10 -15.99 1.18
C PRO A 253 -14.62 -15.60 1.26
N LEU A 254 -14.18 -14.99 2.36
CA LEU A 254 -12.78 -14.58 2.54
C LEU A 254 -11.79 -15.75 2.51
N ILE A 255 -12.19 -16.92 3.01
CA ILE A 255 -11.30 -18.08 3.18
C ILE A 255 -11.41 -19.00 1.95
N PRO A 256 -10.28 -19.40 1.31
CA PRO A 256 -10.28 -20.25 0.12
C PRO A 256 -11.08 -21.54 0.27
N LYS A 257 -11.04 -22.21 1.43
CA LYS A 257 -11.83 -23.42 1.69
C LYS A 257 -13.34 -23.20 1.45
N ASN A 258 -13.89 -22.16 2.05
CA ASN A 258 -15.32 -21.85 1.96
C ASN A 258 -15.67 -21.23 0.60
N PHE A 259 -14.74 -20.49 0.00
CA PHE A 259 -14.88 -19.96 -1.36
C PHE A 259 -14.96 -21.08 -2.40
N ASN A 260 -14.06 -22.06 -2.32
CA ASN A 260 -14.03 -23.23 -3.19
C ASN A 260 -15.28 -24.08 -3.01
N TYR A 261 -15.74 -24.22 -1.77
CA TYR A 261 -17.01 -24.88 -1.48
C TYR A 261 -18.17 -24.17 -2.20
N LEU A 262 -18.33 -22.85 -1.99
CA LEU A 262 -19.40 -22.06 -2.61
C LEU A 262 -19.38 -22.14 -4.15
N SER A 263 -18.21 -21.95 -4.76
CA SER A 263 -18.06 -21.98 -6.22
C SER A 263 -18.32 -23.36 -6.82
N SER A 264 -17.99 -24.44 -6.10
CA SER A 264 -18.22 -25.81 -6.57
C SER A 264 -19.69 -26.24 -6.60
N LEU A 265 -20.56 -25.63 -5.77
CA LEU A 265 -21.99 -25.98 -5.73
C LEU A 265 -22.72 -25.70 -7.04
N GLY A 266 -22.17 -24.81 -7.86
CA GLY A 266 -22.79 -24.41 -9.11
C GLY A 266 -24.03 -23.53 -8.97
N TYR A 267 -24.44 -23.20 -7.74
CA TYR A 267 -25.63 -22.39 -7.47
C TYR A 267 -25.54 -20.98 -8.07
N PHE A 268 -24.33 -20.41 -8.10
CA PHE A 268 -24.04 -19.07 -8.63
C PHE A 268 -23.27 -19.11 -9.95
N ARG A 269 -23.47 -20.13 -10.80
CA ARG A 269 -22.67 -20.38 -12.04
C ARG A 269 -22.55 -19.17 -12.98
N ASP A 270 -23.56 -18.31 -13.02
CA ASP A 270 -23.60 -17.14 -13.92
C ASP A 270 -23.26 -15.82 -13.21
N THR A 271 -23.09 -15.83 -11.89
CA THR A 271 -22.69 -14.66 -11.11
C THR A 271 -21.18 -14.67 -10.88
N PRO A 272 -20.43 -13.59 -11.22
CA PRO A 272 -19.02 -13.46 -10.86
C PRO A 272 -18.78 -13.67 -9.35
N LEU A 273 -17.90 -14.59 -8.99
CA LEU A 273 -17.43 -14.83 -7.62
C LEU A 273 -15.99 -14.33 -7.49
N ILE A 274 -15.74 -13.36 -6.62
CA ILE A 274 -14.45 -12.70 -6.48
C ILE A 274 -13.81 -13.06 -5.14
N ALA A 275 -12.65 -13.72 -5.19
CA ALA A 275 -11.83 -14.05 -4.02
C ALA A 275 -10.99 -12.81 -3.62
N PRO A 276 -11.20 -12.22 -2.42
CA PRO A 276 -10.78 -10.83 -2.18
C PRO A 276 -9.42 -10.64 -1.52
N LEU A 277 -8.95 -11.60 -0.69
CA LEU A 277 -7.84 -11.38 0.26
C LEU A 277 -6.70 -12.40 0.18
N SER A 278 -6.93 -13.63 -0.29
CA SER A 278 -5.92 -14.68 -0.23
C SER A 278 -5.03 -14.68 -1.47
N THR A 279 -3.71 -14.77 -1.27
CA THR A 279 -2.74 -15.10 -2.33
C THR A 279 -2.73 -16.59 -2.67
N LYS A 280 -3.31 -17.45 -1.81
CA LYS A 280 -3.46 -18.88 -2.11
C LYS A 280 -4.53 -19.02 -3.19
N PRO A 281 -4.25 -19.77 -4.27
CA PRO A 281 -5.19 -19.90 -5.37
C PRO A 281 -6.48 -20.58 -4.91
N VAL A 282 -7.60 -20.00 -5.31
CA VAL A 282 -8.91 -20.68 -5.29
C VAL A 282 -9.04 -21.64 -6.47
N LYS A 283 -9.99 -22.57 -6.40
CA LYS A 283 -10.32 -23.45 -7.53
C LYS A 283 -10.97 -22.61 -8.63
N PHE A 284 -10.36 -22.63 -9.81
CA PHE A 284 -10.89 -21.89 -10.95
C PHE A 284 -12.06 -22.63 -11.60
N VAL A 285 -13.21 -21.94 -11.64
CA VAL A 285 -14.38 -22.29 -12.47
C VAL A 285 -14.77 -21.05 -13.28
N LYS A 286 -15.63 -21.20 -14.30
CA LYS A 286 -15.92 -20.19 -15.33
C LYS A 286 -16.15 -18.76 -14.81
N ASN A 287 -16.81 -18.61 -13.68
CA ASN A 287 -17.23 -17.34 -13.07
C ASN A 287 -16.36 -16.89 -11.88
N VAL A 288 -15.26 -17.58 -11.57
CA VAL A 288 -14.38 -17.26 -10.44
C VAL A 288 -13.27 -16.29 -10.85
N TYR A 289 -13.05 -15.27 -10.00
CA TYR A 289 -12.00 -14.26 -10.13
C TYR A 289 -11.10 -14.30 -8.90
N GLN A 290 -9.84 -14.68 -9.08
CA GLN A 290 -8.79 -14.53 -8.09
C GLN A 290 -8.26 -13.09 -8.17
N SER A 291 -8.72 -12.21 -7.26
CA SER A 291 -8.38 -10.78 -7.34
C SER A 291 -7.00 -10.44 -6.83
N VAL A 292 -6.43 -11.26 -5.95
CA VAL A 292 -5.08 -11.04 -5.41
C VAL A 292 -4.08 -11.73 -6.33
N THR A 293 -3.10 -10.97 -6.81
CA THR A 293 -2.01 -11.45 -7.67
C THR A 293 -1.21 -12.55 -6.96
N SER A 294 -0.93 -13.64 -7.66
CA SER A 294 -0.23 -14.78 -7.07
C SER A 294 1.26 -14.48 -6.86
N LYS A 295 1.84 -15.06 -5.80
CA LYS A 295 3.28 -14.93 -5.52
C LYS A 295 4.15 -15.53 -6.64
N GLU A 296 3.67 -16.60 -7.25
CA GLU A 296 4.32 -17.22 -8.41
C GLU A 296 4.39 -16.26 -9.61
N PHE A 297 3.28 -15.58 -9.92
CA PHE A 297 3.26 -14.59 -10.99
C PHE A 297 4.19 -13.41 -10.69
N LEU A 298 4.20 -12.91 -9.45
CA LEU A 298 5.10 -11.83 -9.03
C LEU A 298 6.57 -12.24 -9.18
N ARG A 299 6.94 -13.47 -8.78
CA ARG A 299 8.28 -14.03 -8.99
C ARG A 299 8.64 -14.09 -10.47
N LYS A 300 7.73 -14.58 -11.33
CA LYS A 300 7.93 -14.58 -12.78
C LYS A 300 8.19 -13.18 -13.34
N LYS A 301 7.56 -12.13 -12.78
CA LYS A 301 7.85 -10.74 -13.16
C LYS A 301 9.22 -10.28 -12.67
N MET A 302 9.63 -10.67 -11.47
CA MET A 302 10.98 -10.39 -10.96
C MET A 302 12.06 -11.08 -11.79
N TYR A 303 11.85 -12.31 -12.23
CA TYR A 303 12.72 -13.00 -13.18
C TYR A 303 12.93 -12.19 -14.46
N LYS A 304 11.86 -11.70 -15.08
CA LYS A 304 11.97 -10.81 -16.25
C LYS A 304 12.69 -9.50 -15.96
N TYR A 305 12.50 -8.94 -14.77
CA TYR A 305 13.20 -7.73 -14.35
C TYR A 305 14.70 -8.00 -14.19
N LEU A 306 15.07 -9.09 -13.52
CA LEU A 306 16.46 -9.52 -13.34
C LEU A 306 17.14 -9.75 -14.70
N ASP A 307 16.48 -10.41 -15.64
CA ASP A 307 17.00 -10.65 -17.01
C ASP A 307 17.38 -9.35 -17.75
N LYS A 308 16.81 -8.20 -17.36
CA LYS A 308 17.10 -6.89 -17.95
C LYS A 308 18.19 -6.11 -17.23
N ILE A 309 18.35 -6.32 -15.92
CA ILE A 309 19.25 -5.51 -15.08
C ILE A 309 20.55 -6.21 -14.70
N ILE A 310 20.66 -7.51 -14.99
CA ILE A 310 21.82 -8.35 -14.70
C ILE A 310 22.37 -8.89 -16.02
N ASP A 311 23.66 -8.63 -16.25
CA ASP A 311 24.47 -9.11 -17.36
C ASP A 311 25.91 -9.35 -16.87
N SER A 312 26.83 -9.76 -17.75
CA SER A 312 28.24 -10.02 -17.41
C SER A 312 29.03 -8.76 -17.00
N THR A 313 28.48 -7.56 -17.14
CA THR A 313 29.07 -6.29 -16.72
C THR A 313 28.68 -5.90 -15.29
N LYS A 314 27.93 -6.76 -14.58
CA LYS A 314 27.52 -6.54 -13.19
C LYS A 314 28.22 -7.52 -12.26
N ASN A 315 28.63 -7.04 -11.09
CA ASN A 315 29.02 -7.95 -10.01
C ASN A 315 27.76 -8.50 -9.36
N THR A 316 27.44 -9.77 -9.64
CA THR A 316 26.18 -10.39 -9.20
C THR A 316 26.43 -11.41 -8.09
N LEU A 317 25.75 -11.24 -6.95
CA LEU A 317 25.79 -12.14 -5.81
C LEU A 317 24.41 -12.76 -5.58
N ILE A 318 24.36 -14.06 -5.28
CA ILE A 318 23.13 -14.76 -4.87
C ILE A 318 23.27 -15.18 -3.41
N ILE A 319 22.38 -14.70 -2.55
CA ILE A 319 22.29 -15.06 -1.14
C ILE A 319 20.96 -15.77 -0.91
N ALA A 320 21.00 -17.05 -0.54
CA ALA A 320 19.79 -17.82 -0.27
C ALA A 320 19.96 -18.74 0.95
N ASP A 321 18.91 -18.82 1.77
CA ASP A 321 18.86 -19.76 2.89
C ASP A 321 18.51 -21.19 2.43
N THR A 322 18.52 -22.13 3.38
CA THR A 322 18.26 -23.56 3.10
C THR A 322 16.85 -23.81 2.56
N LEU A 323 15.86 -22.97 2.90
CA LEU A 323 14.48 -23.09 2.42
C LEU A 323 14.35 -22.65 0.95
N ASN A 324 15.31 -21.87 0.45
CA ASN A 324 15.31 -21.31 -0.90
C ASN A 324 16.36 -21.93 -1.83
N ARG A 325 16.87 -23.14 -1.52
CA ARG A 325 17.89 -23.84 -2.33
C ARG A 325 17.47 -24.13 -3.77
N GLU A 326 16.20 -24.46 -4.01
CA GLU A 326 15.72 -24.68 -5.37
C GLU A 326 15.71 -23.36 -6.17
N ILE A 327 15.35 -22.25 -5.52
CA ILE A 327 15.39 -20.93 -6.15
C ILE A 327 16.85 -20.48 -6.40
N GLU A 328 17.78 -20.78 -5.48
CA GLU A 328 19.23 -20.55 -5.69
C GLU A 328 19.71 -21.27 -6.96
N LYS A 329 19.35 -22.54 -7.15
CA LYS A 329 19.73 -23.32 -8.35
C LYS A 329 19.15 -22.70 -9.62
N GLU A 330 17.86 -22.34 -9.61
CA GLU A 330 17.22 -21.68 -10.75
C GLU A 330 17.91 -20.36 -11.12
N LEU A 331 18.25 -19.54 -10.12
CA LEU A 331 18.93 -18.27 -10.32
C LEU A 331 20.37 -18.46 -10.81
N ASN A 332 21.10 -19.44 -10.29
CA ASN A 332 22.46 -19.75 -10.74
C ASN A 332 22.49 -20.27 -12.18
N LEU A 333 21.51 -21.11 -12.57
CA LEU A 333 21.35 -21.56 -13.96
C LEU A 333 21.06 -20.40 -14.90
N ARG A 334 20.27 -19.42 -14.44
CA ARG A 334 19.92 -18.22 -15.20
C ARG A 334 21.06 -17.20 -15.28
N PHE A 335 21.87 -17.08 -14.23
CA PHE A 335 23.00 -16.14 -14.12
C PHE A 335 24.29 -16.89 -13.74
N PRO A 336 24.92 -17.64 -14.67
CA PRO A 336 26.03 -18.55 -14.37
C PRO A 336 27.33 -17.85 -13.92
N TYR A 337 27.44 -16.54 -14.13
CA TYR A 337 28.56 -15.70 -13.67
C TYR A 337 28.34 -15.14 -12.25
N SER A 338 27.21 -15.42 -11.62
CA SER A 338 26.93 -14.98 -10.26
C SER A 338 27.75 -15.76 -9.23
N LYS A 339 28.11 -15.11 -8.12
CA LYS A 339 28.76 -15.77 -6.98
C LYS A 339 27.72 -16.13 -5.93
N ILE A 340 27.67 -17.40 -5.55
CA ILE A 340 26.74 -17.88 -4.52
C ILE A 340 27.36 -17.68 -3.14
N ILE A 341 26.61 -17.09 -2.23
CA ILE A 341 26.97 -16.97 -0.82
C ILE A 341 25.89 -17.65 0.02
N ARG A 342 26.32 -18.57 0.88
CA ARG A 342 25.43 -19.34 1.73
C ARG A 342 25.59 -18.86 3.17
N PRO A 343 24.50 -18.56 3.89
CA PRO A 343 24.57 -18.25 5.31
C PRO A 343 25.20 -19.40 6.11
N GLU A 344 25.89 -19.05 7.19
CA GLU A 344 26.42 -19.98 8.18
C GLU A 344 25.30 -20.67 8.96
N ALA A 345 25.67 -21.66 9.77
CA ALA A 345 24.76 -22.23 10.76
C ALA A 345 24.15 -21.11 11.62
N GLU A 346 22.88 -21.24 12.00
CA GLU A 346 22.09 -20.21 12.71
C GLU A 346 21.67 -18.98 11.90
N GLY A 347 22.03 -18.90 10.61
CA GLY A 347 21.51 -17.86 9.69
C GLY A 347 22.25 -16.53 9.80
N TYR A 348 23.55 -16.58 10.10
CA TYR A 348 24.46 -15.44 10.06
C TYR A 348 25.24 -15.40 8.74
N MET A 349 25.70 -14.21 8.37
CA MET A 349 26.57 -14.00 7.21
C MET A 349 27.92 -13.45 7.67
N SER A 350 29.01 -14.01 7.13
CA SER A 350 30.34 -13.46 7.34
C SER A 350 30.46 -12.09 6.65
N THR A 351 30.64 -11.04 7.46
CA THR A 351 30.85 -9.67 6.99
C THR A 351 32.08 -9.58 6.09
N GLU A 352 33.18 -10.22 6.47
CA GLU A 352 34.44 -10.22 5.73
C GLU A 352 34.28 -10.85 4.34
N LEU A 353 33.57 -11.98 4.27
CA LEU A 353 33.30 -12.65 3.00
C LEU A 353 32.47 -11.74 2.09
N VAL A 354 31.37 -11.16 2.59
CA VAL A 354 30.51 -10.31 1.77
C VAL A 354 31.25 -9.06 1.30
N ASP A 355 31.97 -8.37 2.20
CA ASP A 355 32.73 -7.15 1.85
C ASP A 355 33.80 -7.43 0.78
N SER A 356 34.50 -8.57 0.87
CA SER A 356 35.50 -8.98 -0.13
C SER A 356 34.92 -9.26 -1.53
N LEU A 357 33.61 -9.52 -1.61
CA LEU A 357 32.92 -9.84 -2.86
C LEU A 357 32.22 -8.62 -3.48
N ILE A 358 32.11 -7.51 -2.76
CA ILE A 358 31.59 -6.24 -3.26
C ILE A 358 32.72 -5.44 -3.92
N THR A 359 32.44 -4.86 -5.07
CA THR A 359 33.43 -4.13 -5.88
C THR A 359 33.04 -2.68 -6.08
N ASP A 360 34.03 -1.82 -6.32
CA ASP A 360 33.89 -0.43 -6.77
C ASP A 360 33.88 -0.29 -8.31
N SER A 361 34.48 -1.25 -9.01
CA SER A 361 34.62 -1.23 -10.46
C SER A 361 33.35 -1.62 -11.24
N LEU A 362 32.48 -2.43 -10.65
CA LEU A 362 31.24 -2.91 -11.27
C LEU A 362 30.03 -2.66 -10.36
N PRO A 363 28.85 -2.34 -10.92
CA PRO A 363 27.62 -2.21 -10.14
C PRO A 363 27.27 -3.53 -9.45
N ASN A 364 27.00 -3.47 -8.14
CA ASN A 364 26.72 -4.65 -7.33
C ASN A 364 25.21 -4.99 -7.33
N LYS A 365 24.87 -6.17 -7.84
CA LYS A 365 23.49 -6.71 -7.87
C LYS A 365 23.41 -7.91 -6.94
N ILE A 366 22.60 -7.79 -5.90
CA ILE A 366 22.49 -8.85 -4.88
C ILE A 366 21.08 -9.41 -4.93
N ILE A 367 20.95 -10.67 -5.32
CA ILE A 367 19.68 -11.39 -5.27
C ILE A 367 19.60 -12.10 -3.92
N PHE A 368 18.58 -11.77 -3.13
CA PHE A 368 18.41 -12.29 -1.78
C PHE A 368 17.06 -12.99 -1.59
N GLU A 369 17.12 -14.27 -1.20
CA GLU A 369 15.96 -15.12 -0.97
C GLU A 369 15.98 -15.68 0.46
N SER A 370 15.15 -15.10 1.33
CA SER A 370 14.91 -15.61 2.66
C SER A 370 13.55 -15.16 3.21
N GLU A 371 12.98 -15.99 4.07
CA GLU A 371 11.81 -15.63 4.89
C GLU A 371 12.17 -15.56 6.40
N ASN A 372 13.45 -15.76 6.74
CA ASN A 372 13.94 -15.74 8.11
C ASN A 372 14.23 -14.31 8.57
N LEU A 373 13.50 -13.85 9.60
CA LEU A 373 13.61 -12.48 10.13
C LEU A 373 15.03 -12.12 10.59
N ALA A 374 15.74 -13.04 11.24
CA ALA A 374 17.08 -12.79 11.76
C ALA A 374 18.07 -12.60 10.62
N LEU A 375 18.03 -13.50 9.63
CA LEU A 375 18.88 -13.42 8.44
C LEU A 375 18.58 -12.14 7.63
N ILE A 376 17.31 -11.82 7.40
CA ILE A 376 16.93 -10.60 6.68
C ILE A 376 17.45 -9.34 7.41
N SER A 377 17.30 -9.27 8.74
CA SER A 377 17.78 -8.14 9.54
C SER A 377 19.32 -8.02 9.48
N ASN A 378 20.02 -9.14 9.58
CA ASN A 378 21.48 -9.21 9.49
C ASN A 378 21.98 -8.79 8.11
N VAL A 379 21.49 -9.42 7.03
CA VAL A 379 21.90 -9.13 5.63
C VAL A 379 21.62 -7.67 5.28
N THR A 380 20.41 -7.17 5.54
CA THR A 380 20.06 -5.79 5.17
C THR A 380 20.90 -4.77 5.92
N SER A 381 21.26 -5.03 7.18
CA SER A 381 22.13 -4.15 7.97
C SER A 381 23.59 -4.23 7.53
N LEU A 382 24.09 -5.43 7.23
CA LEU A 382 25.43 -5.68 6.70
C LEU A 382 25.62 -4.96 5.37
N LEU A 383 24.74 -5.20 4.40
CA LEU A 383 24.82 -4.59 3.07
C LEU A 383 24.75 -3.05 3.16
N ASN A 384 23.88 -2.52 4.02
CA ASN A 384 23.84 -1.08 4.27
C ASN A 384 25.15 -0.55 4.87
N SER A 385 25.85 -1.32 5.70
CA SER A 385 27.10 -0.87 6.33
C SER A 385 28.29 -0.78 5.38
N ILE A 386 28.29 -1.61 4.32
CA ILE A 386 29.36 -1.65 3.32
C ILE A 386 29.03 -0.83 2.06
N SER A 387 27.74 -0.53 1.82
CA SER A 387 27.29 0.32 0.71
C SER A 387 27.85 1.73 0.84
N SER A 388 28.45 2.23 -0.25
CA SER A 388 28.95 3.60 -0.37
C SER A 388 28.61 4.16 -1.76
N GLU A 389 28.95 5.43 -2.02
CA GLU A 389 28.80 6.04 -3.35
C GLU A 389 29.68 5.34 -4.40
N GLU A 390 30.86 4.84 -4.00
CA GLU A 390 31.77 4.08 -4.87
C GLU A 390 31.37 2.61 -5.01
N ARG A 391 30.72 2.05 -3.98
CA ARG A 391 30.29 0.64 -3.92
C ARG A 391 28.78 0.55 -3.76
N GLU A 392 28.04 1.10 -4.75
CA GLU A 392 26.58 1.08 -4.71
C GLU A 392 26.05 -0.37 -4.73
N ILE A 393 25.10 -0.64 -3.83
CA ILE A 393 24.45 -1.94 -3.72
C ILE A 393 22.98 -1.83 -4.11
N HIS A 394 22.54 -2.75 -4.96
CA HIS A 394 21.14 -2.96 -5.29
C HIS A 394 20.71 -4.35 -4.83
N LEU A 395 19.95 -4.41 -3.73
CA LEU A 395 19.36 -5.63 -3.20
C LEU A 395 18.02 -5.93 -3.90
N ILE A 396 17.85 -7.15 -4.41
CA ILE A 396 16.62 -7.59 -5.09
C ILE A 396 16.13 -8.89 -4.46
N THR A 397 14.82 -9.04 -4.28
CA THR A 397 14.20 -10.35 -3.99
C THR A 397 13.17 -10.70 -5.05
N THR A 398 13.12 -11.96 -5.45
CA THR A 398 12.12 -12.47 -6.38
C THR A 398 10.79 -12.76 -5.70
N LYS A 399 10.79 -12.94 -4.37
CA LYS A 399 9.58 -13.16 -3.58
C LYS A 399 9.66 -12.46 -2.22
N ARG A 400 9.11 -11.25 -2.17
CA ARG A 400 8.92 -10.55 -0.91
C ARG A 400 7.77 -11.15 -0.10
N GLU A 401 8.05 -11.42 1.17
CA GLU A 401 7.05 -11.80 2.17
C GLU A 401 6.81 -10.71 3.22
N LYS A 402 5.74 -10.87 4.02
CA LYS A 402 5.37 -9.88 5.08
C LYS A 402 6.44 -9.71 6.15
N VAL A 403 7.37 -10.65 6.29
CA VAL A 403 8.48 -10.55 7.24
C VAL A 403 9.32 -9.29 7.01
N TYR A 404 9.43 -8.81 5.76
CA TYR A 404 10.13 -7.57 5.40
C TYR A 404 9.46 -6.29 5.94
N ASP A 405 8.21 -6.36 6.38
CA ASP A 405 7.50 -5.24 7.02
C ASP A 405 7.72 -5.19 8.55
N ASN A 406 8.50 -6.11 9.11
CA ASN A 406 8.76 -6.17 10.55
C ASN A 406 9.53 -4.93 11.03
N PHE A 407 9.15 -4.41 12.20
CA PHE A 407 9.77 -3.21 12.80
C PHE A 407 11.27 -3.38 13.14
N ASN A 408 11.74 -4.63 13.26
CA ASN A 408 13.17 -4.94 13.44
C ASN A 408 13.99 -4.74 12.17
N ILE A 409 13.35 -4.59 11.00
CA ILE A 409 14.03 -4.34 9.73
C ILE A 409 13.98 -2.83 9.46
N SER A 410 15.16 -2.22 9.37
CA SER A 410 15.30 -0.78 9.15
C SER A 410 14.90 -0.40 7.73
N ARG A 411 13.85 0.41 7.58
CA ARG A 411 13.47 1.00 6.29
C ARG A 411 14.59 1.80 5.65
N LYS A 412 15.39 2.50 6.47
CA LYS A 412 16.56 3.24 6.01
C LYS A 412 17.59 2.31 5.39
N HIS A 413 17.87 1.16 6.03
CA HIS A 413 18.82 0.20 5.48
C HIS A 413 18.34 -0.31 4.14
N LEU A 414 17.07 -0.71 4.05
CA LEU A 414 16.45 -1.13 2.78
C LEU A 414 16.53 -0.06 1.69
N GLY A 415 16.33 1.21 2.03
CA GLY A 415 16.39 2.31 1.06
C GLY A 415 17.79 2.73 0.66
N ASN A 416 18.79 2.54 1.52
CA ASN A 416 20.19 2.80 1.19
C ASN A 416 20.78 1.75 0.24
N ILE A 417 20.21 0.54 0.22
CA ILE A 417 20.62 -0.57 -0.66
C ILE A 417 19.62 -0.83 -1.79
N ASN A 418 18.78 0.17 -2.10
CA ASN A 418 17.80 0.14 -3.20
C ASN A 418 16.98 -1.16 -3.25
N PHE A 419 16.44 -1.59 -2.09
CA PHE A 419 15.74 -2.87 -2.00
C PHE A 419 14.54 -2.92 -2.95
N THR A 420 14.61 -3.81 -3.95
CA THR A 420 13.64 -3.91 -5.05
C THR A 420 12.89 -5.24 -5.05
N TYR A 421 11.58 -5.18 -5.29
CA TYR A 421 10.69 -6.33 -5.29
C TYR A 421 9.39 -6.06 -6.06
N ALA A 422 8.69 -7.13 -6.45
CA ALA A 422 7.34 -7.03 -6.99
C ALA A 422 6.28 -7.29 -5.91
N ASP A 423 5.17 -6.55 -5.96
CA ASP A 423 4.02 -6.74 -5.06
C ASP A 423 2.69 -6.51 -5.80
N GLY A 424 1.61 -7.11 -5.29
CA GLY A 424 0.25 -6.92 -5.81
C GLY A 424 -0.38 -5.60 -5.35
N SER A 425 0.21 -4.93 -4.37
CA SER A 425 -0.24 -3.64 -3.85
C SER A 425 0.90 -2.65 -3.70
N ALA A 426 0.63 -1.38 -3.98
CA ALA A 426 1.53 -0.27 -3.70
C ALA A 426 1.77 -0.14 -2.19
N THR A 427 3.00 0.21 -1.82
CA THR A 427 3.36 0.54 -0.42
C THR A 427 3.67 2.02 -0.24
N PHE A 428 3.76 2.79 -1.32
CA PHE A 428 4.05 4.22 -1.30
C PHE A 428 2.83 5.06 -0.96
N GLU A 429 3.06 6.19 -0.29
CA GLU A 429 2.01 7.17 0.02
C GLU A 429 1.86 8.17 -1.12
N ASN A 430 0.61 8.57 -1.36
CA ASN A 430 0.26 9.64 -2.28
C ASN A 430 -0.91 10.43 -1.69
N GLU A 431 -1.21 11.58 -2.28
CA GLU A 431 -2.26 12.48 -1.81
C GLU A 431 -3.62 11.79 -1.70
N ASN A 432 -3.97 10.92 -2.65
CA ASN A 432 -5.21 10.14 -2.63
C ASN A 432 -5.29 9.19 -1.42
N THR A 433 -4.18 8.54 -1.07
CA THR A 433 -4.09 7.66 0.10
C THR A 433 -4.24 8.46 1.38
N ILE A 434 -3.55 9.60 1.50
CA ILE A 434 -3.63 10.48 2.68
C ILE A 434 -5.06 11.00 2.87
N ASN A 435 -5.71 11.43 1.79
CA ASN A 435 -7.10 11.89 1.83
C ASN A 435 -8.06 10.77 2.24
N PHE A 436 -7.83 9.54 1.75
CA PHE A 436 -8.58 8.37 2.19
C PHE A 436 -8.36 8.08 3.69
N GLU A 437 -7.12 8.13 4.16
CA GLU A 437 -6.78 7.92 5.57
C GLU A 437 -7.48 8.91 6.50
N ARG A 438 -7.50 10.20 6.14
CA ARG A 438 -8.26 11.22 6.88
C ARG A 438 -9.75 10.90 6.90
N LYS A 439 -10.36 10.69 5.74
CA LYS A 439 -11.79 10.34 5.62
C LYS A 439 -12.13 9.07 6.41
N TYR A 440 -11.23 8.08 6.41
CA TYR A 440 -11.40 6.84 7.13
C TYR A 440 -11.31 7.08 8.65
N LEU A 441 -10.34 7.88 9.11
CA LEU A 441 -10.21 8.30 10.50
C LEU A 441 -11.43 9.09 10.97
N ASP A 442 -11.92 10.04 10.18
CA ASP A 442 -13.11 10.84 10.50
C ASP A 442 -14.37 9.96 10.59
N THR A 443 -14.48 8.94 9.74
CA THR A 443 -15.67 8.07 9.68
C THR A 443 -15.68 6.99 10.77
N PHE A 444 -14.50 6.44 11.11
CA PHE A 444 -14.41 5.23 11.93
C PHE A 444 -13.53 5.38 13.18
N ASN A 445 -12.92 6.55 13.39
CA ASN A 445 -12.00 6.87 14.48
C ASN A 445 -10.85 5.84 14.65
N LYS A 446 -10.32 5.36 13.53
CA LYS A 446 -9.22 4.40 13.45
C LYS A 446 -8.47 4.65 12.14
N LEU A 447 -7.17 4.34 12.07
CA LEU A 447 -6.46 4.30 10.79
C LEU A 447 -6.89 3.09 9.93
N PRO A 448 -6.90 3.22 8.59
CA PRO A 448 -7.22 2.09 7.74
C PRO A 448 -6.19 0.97 7.86
N THR A 449 -6.66 -0.26 7.66
CA THR A 449 -5.80 -1.44 7.58
C THR A 449 -5.61 -1.85 6.13
N PHE A 450 -4.70 -2.79 5.88
CA PHE A 450 -4.56 -3.39 4.56
C PHE A 450 -5.89 -3.95 4.06
N GLU A 451 -6.63 -4.63 4.94
CA GLU A 451 -7.93 -5.23 4.64
C GLU A 451 -8.97 -4.17 4.22
N SER A 452 -9.00 -3.01 4.89
CA SER A 452 -9.97 -1.95 4.55
C SER A 452 -9.61 -1.22 3.25
N LEU A 453 -8.33 -0.92 3.02
CA LEU A 453 -7.85 -0.37 1.74
C LEU A 453 -8.12 -1.33 0.58
N ARG A 454 -7.82 -2.63 0.77
CA ARG A 454 -8.07 -3.67 -0.23
C ARG A 454 -9.54 -3.80 -0.55
N ALA A 455 -10.39 -3.78 0.46
CA ALA A 455 -11.84 -3.86 0.30
C ALA A 455 -12.41 -2.64 -0.42
N TYR A 456 -11.88 -1.45 -0.13
CA TYR A 456 -12.27 -0.22 -0.83
C TYR A 456 -11.93 -0.31 -2.33
N ASP A 457 -10.66 -0.56 -2.65
CA ASP A 457 -10.19 -0.61 -4.04
C ASP A 457 -10.91 -1.70 -4.85
N LEU A 458 -11.02 -2.92 -4.29
CA LEU A 458 -11.64 -4.06 -4.97
C LEU A 458 -13.13 -3.85 -5.21
N THR A 459 -13.86 -3.37 -4.19
CA THR A 459 -15.31 -3.18 -4.32
C THR A 459 -15.61 -2.08 -5.32
N LEU A 460 -14.84 -0.98 -5.28
CA LEU A 460 -14.99 0.12 -6.23
C LEU A 460 -14.67 -0.34 -7.66
N ASP A 461 -13.63 -1.15 -7.85
CA ASP A 461 -13.29 -1.77 -9.14
C ASP A 461 -14.44 -2.60 -9.70
N ILE A 462 -15.01 -3.49 -8.89
CA ILE A 462 -16.13 -4.35 -9.30
C ILE A 462 -17.35 -3.50 -9.69
N ILE A 463 -17.73 -2.52 -8.86
CA ILE A 463 -18.87 -1.64 -9.13
C ILE A 463 -18.66 -0.90 -10.45
N LEU A 464 -17.48 -0.30 -10.66
CA LEU A 464 -17.20 0.47 -11.86
C LEU A 464 -17.17 -0.39 -13.12
N ARG A 465 -16.61 -1.61 -13.06
CA ARG A 465 -16.62 -2.56 -14.19
C ARG A 465 -18.03 -2.97 -14.57
N LEU A 466 -18.88 -3.29 -13.58
CA LEU A 466 -20.28 -3.62 -13.78
C LEU A 466 -21.09 -2.43 -14.31
N ALA A 467 -20.84 -1.21 -13.81
CA ALA A 467 -21.50 0.01 -14.28
C ALA A 467 -21.11 0.36 -15.72
N TYR A 468 -19.86 0.11 -16.09
CA TYR A 468 -19.35 0.36 -17.43
C TYR A 468 -19.90 -0.61 -18.48
N SER A 469 -20.04 -1.91 -18.15
CA SER A 469 -20.19 -2.96 -19.18
C SER A 469 -21.05 -4.17 -18.78
N LYS A 470 -21.55 -4.23 -17.54
CA LYS A 470 -22.18 -5.41 -16.92
C LYS A 470 -21.27 -6.64 -16.83
N LYS A 471 -19.95 -6.52 -17.04
CA LYS A 471 -18.96 -7.60 -16.95
C LYS A 471 -17.76 -7.14 -16.14
N ILE A 472 -17.05 -8.09 -15.52
CA ILE A 472 -15.80 -7.80 -14.78
C ILE A 472 -14.59 -7.79 -15.73
N PHE A 473 -14.51 -8.78 -16.62
CA PHE A 473 -13.39 -8.95 -17.54
C PHE A 473 -13.56 -8.19 -18.87
N PHE A 474 -12.51 -7.48 -19.29
CA PHE A 474 -12.39 -6.85 -20.61
C PHE A 474 -11.24 -7.47 -21.41
N LYS A 475 -11.45 -7.67 -22.71
CA LYS A 475 -10.38 -8.17 -23.61
C LYS A 475 -9.28 -7.13 -23.85
N LYS A 476 -9.64 -5.84 -23.86
CA LYS A 476 -8.75 -4.68 -23.98
C LYS A 476 -8.99 -3.73 -22.80
N ASN A 477 -7.99 -2.91 -22.46
CA ASN A 477 -8.09 -1.85 -21.43
C ASN A 477 -8.57 -2.36 -20.07
N ASN A 478 -8.03 -3.50 -19.66
CA ASN A 478 -8.47 -4.21 -18.47
C ASN A 478 -7.68 -3.85 -17.20
N LEU A 479 -6.58 -3.10 -17.34
CA LEU A 479 -5.76 -2.62 -16.23
C LEU A 479 -6.42 -1.39 -15.59
N THR A 480 -6.77 -1.50 -14.31
CA THR A 480 -7.27 -0.42 -13.46
C THR A 480 -6.36 -0.21 -12.26
N LYS A 481 -6.23 1.03 -11.78
CA LYS A 481 -5.46 1.40 -10.58
C LYS A 481 -6.32 2.22 -9.61
N TYR A 482 -6.15 1.99 -8.31
CA TYR A 482 -6.86 2.71 -7.24
C TYR A 482 -5.87 3.24 -6.19
N LEU A 483 -6.21 3.21 -4.89
CA LEU A 483 -5.36 3.78 -3.84
C LEU A 483 -4.07 2.97 -3.68
N LYS A 484 -4.21 1.66 -3.44
CA LYS A 484 -3.08 0.75 -3.22
C LYS A 484 -3.11 -0.45 -4.16
N ASN A 485 -4.24 -0.77 -4.77
CA ASN A 485 -4.41 -1.98 -5.55
C ASN A 485 -4.64 -1.66 -7.03
N SER A 486 -4.16 -2.57 -7.87
CA SER A 486 -4.42 -2.58 -9.31
C SER A 486 -5.05 -3.91 -9.73
N PHE A 487 -5.82 -3.89 -10.81
CA PHE A 487 -6.49 -5.07 -11.34
C PHE A 487 -6.32 -5.19 -12.85
N ASP A 488 -5.76 -6.30 -13.31
CA ASP A 488 -5.71 -6.74 -14.70
C ASP A 488 -6.04 -8.23 -14.77
N TYR A 489 -7.33 -8.54 -14.73
CA TYR A 489 -7.84 -9.90 -14.83
C TYR A 489 -7.50 -10.55 -16.19
N LYS A 490 -6.72 -11.63 -16.19
CA LYS A 490 -6.57 -12.51 -17.35
C LYS A 490 -7.35 -13.80 -17.16
N LYS A 491 -7.84 -14.34 -18.27
CA LYS A 491 -8.50 -15.64 -18.27
C LYS A 491 -7.44 -16.73 -18.12
N ILE A 492 -7.65 -17.69 -17.22
CA ILE A 492 -6.80 -18.87 -17.10
C ILE A 492 -7.44 -19.97 -17.95
N ASP A 493 -6.80 -20.30 -19.09
CA ASP A 493 -7.29 -21.29 -20.06
C ASP A 493 -8.80 -21.15 -20.37
N LYS A 494 -9.60 -22.13 -19.95
CA LYS A 494 -11.07 -22.16 -20.05
C LYS A 494 -11.78 -21.97 -18.70
N SER A 495 -11.04 -21.75 -17.61
CA SER A 495 -11.53 -21.72 -16.24
C SER A 495 -11.17 -20.42 -15.52
N GLY A 496 -12.18 -19.60 -15.19
CA GLY A 496 -12.03 -18.44 -14.32
C GLY A 496 -11.01 -17.39 -14.80
N TYR A 497 -10.63 -16.52 -13.86
CA TYR A 497 -9.80 -15.35 -14.11
C TYR A 497 -8.84 -15.10 -12.94
N SER A 498 -7.63 -14.65 -13.22
CA SER A 498 -6.64 -14.26 -12.22
C SER A 498 -6.15 -12.85 -12.47
N ASN A 499 -5.93 -12.10 -11.40
CA ASN A 499 -5.31 -10.79 -11.48
C ASN A 499 -3.82 -10.90 -11.80
N GLU A 500 -3.39 -10.20 -12.85
CA GLU A 500 -2.00 -10.09 -13.29
C GLU A 500 -1.44 -8.67 -13.12
N ALA A 501 -2.18 -7.76 -12.48
CA ALA A 501 -1.64 -6.48 -12.12
C ALA A 501 -0.62 -6.61 -10.98
N PHE A 502 0.45 -5.84 -11.06
CA PHE A 502 1.51 -5.81 -10.06
C PHE A 502 2.13 -4.41 -10.02
N TYR A 503 2.93 -4.16 -9.00
CA TYR A 503 3.83 -3.02 -8.86
C TYR A 503 5.26 -3.57 -8.80
N LEU A 504 6.19 -2.88 -9.44
CA LEU A 504 7.61 -3.06 -9.18
C LEU A 504 8.02 -1.92 -8.27
N LEU A 505 8.51 -2.24 -7.08
CA LEU A 505 8.71 -1.30 -5.99
C LEU A 505 10.16 -1.31 -5.56
N MET A 506 10.69 -0.13 -5.23
CA MET A 506 12.05 0.03 -4.73
C MET A 506 12.06 0.96 -3.52
N HIS A 507 12.75 0.55 -2.45
CA HIS A 507 13.02 1.44 -1.33
C HIS A 507 14.02 2.52 -1.75
N ASP A 508 13.78 3.76 -1.32
CA ASP A 508 14.61 4.93 -1.58
C ASP A 508 14.63 5.81 -0.33
N GLY A 509 15.73 5.74 0.42
CA GLY A 509 15.84 6.29 1.77
C GLY A 509 14.78 5.73 2.73
N TYR A 510 13.86 6.56 3.21
CA TYR A 510 12.72 6.13 4.05
C TYR A 510 11.46 5.82 3.25
N SER A 511 11.47 6.14 1.95
CA SER A 511 10.31 6.03 1.06
C SER A 511 10.36 4.74 0.23
N VAL A 512 9.25 4.44 -0.43
CA VAL A 512 9.20 3.43 -1.49
C VAL A 512 8.66 4.14 -2.73
N LYS A 513 9.18 3.79 -3.91
CA LYS A 513 8.73 4.30 -5.20
C LYS A 513 8.39 3.15 -6.16
N GLU A 514 7.45 3.39 -7.08
CA GLU A 514 7.18 2.49 -8.20
C GLU A 514 8.26 2.71 -9.28
N ILE A 515 8.91 1.64 -9.72
CA ILE A 515 9.79 1.66 -10.90
C ILE A 515 8.93 1.62 -12.16
N ASN A 516 9.27 2.43 -13.17
CA ASN A 516 8.54 2.47 -14.43
C ASN A 516 8.62 1.11 -15.14
N LYS A 517 7.47 0.57 -15.53
CA LYS A 517 7.36 -0.75 -16.15
C LYS A 517 7.61 -0.75 -17.65
N SER A 518 7.48 0.40 -18.32
CA SER A 518 7.63 0.51 -19.78
C SER A 518 9.05 0.12 -20.23
N GLU A 519 10.06 0.32 -19.37
CA GLU A 519 11.46 0.02 -19.65
C GLU A 519 11.76 -1.50 -19.77
N PHE A 520 10.90 -2.39 -19.25
CA PHE A 520 11.15 -3.84 -19.25
C PHE A 520 9.95 -4.71 -19.66
N LEU A 521 8.78 -4.10 -19.91
CA LEU A 521 7.61 -4.79 -20.48
C LEU A 521 7.51 -4.65 -22.01
N SER A 522 8.38 -3.86 -22.65
CA SER A 522 8.55 -3.89 -24.10
C SER A 522 9.07 -5.27 -24.56
N LYS A 523 8.48 -5.74 -25.65
CA LYS A 523 8.58 -7.13 -26.16
C LYS A 523 10.01 -7.59 -26.39
#